data_AF-A0AA88B9W9-F1
#
_entry.id   AF-A0AA88B9W9-F1
#
_cell.length_a   1.000
_cell.length_b   1.000
_cell.length_c   1.000
_cell.angle_alpha   90.00
_cell.angle_beta   90.00
_cell.angle_gamma   90.00
#
_symmetry.space_group_name_H-M   'P 1'
#
loop_
_entity.id
_entity.type
_entity.pdbx_description
1 polymer ?
#
loop_
_entity_poly.entity_id
_entity_poly.type
_entity_poly.pdbx_seq_one_letter_code
_entity_poly.pdbx_strand_id
1 'polypeptide(L)'
;MNDTVVSWCRSHDVEVTRSRAYKKNDQAFVEQKNGAIVRRLVGYGRFEGIDAARSLVRLFAAARLYINFFQPSFKLKEKHREGAKMIKCYLPPATPYEKALVHPRLNEAFKGRLREIYRTLDPVALLAQMRDAQNELGKRVDQRAGKSAMTVAQGHSDLAAFARELGDGWKQGEQRGIHRRRYVRRKPVPRRPSMLDPYIPIIEEWLAAAPHLSAVDLLSLLEAHAPGRFSGHQRRTVQRLVKNWRSKAARQLISNTEITLSVQASRLRI
;
A
#
# COMPACT_ATOMS: atom_id res chain seq x y z
N MET A 1 -23.55 -10.68 15.99
CA MET A 1 -23.10 -12.08 16.20
C MET A 1 -24.24 -12.95 15.71
N ASN A 2 -23.97 -14.10 15.09
CA ASN A 2 -25.04 -14.99 14.62
C ASN A 2 -25.47 -15.96 15.75
N ASP A 3 -26.64 -16.57 15.60
CA ASP A 3 -27.23 -17.43 16.64
C ASP A 3 -26.35 -18.64 16.95
N THR A 4 -25.70 -19.21 15.93
CA THR A 4 -24.78 -20.35 16.11
C THR A 4 -23.65 -20.05 17.09
N VAL A 5 -23.00 -18.89 16.96
CA VAL A 5 -21.89 -18.51 17.86
C VAL A 5 -22.42 -18.20 19.26
N VAL A 6 -23.57 -17.53 19.36
CA VAL A 6 -24.18 -17.20 20.66
C VAL A 6 -24.55 -18.48 21.42
N SER A 7 -25.17 -19.46 20.76
CA SER A 7 -25.51 -20.75 21.37
C SER A 7 -24.27 -21.50 21.83
N TRP A 8 -23.20 -21.52 21.03
CA TRP A 8 -21.93 -22.14 21.42
C TRP A 8 -21.29 -21.44 22.63
N CYS A 9 -21.29 -20.11 22.68
CA CYS A 9 -20.77 -19.37 23.84
C CYS A 9 -21.53 -19.71 25.11
N ARG A 10 -22.88 -19.76 25.04
CA ARG A 10 -23.72 -20.12 26.19
C ARG A 10 -23.48 -21.56 26.66
N SER A 11 -23.26 -22.50 25.74
CA SER A 11 -22.97 -23.89 26.11
C SER A 11 -21.60 -24.09 26.75
N HIS A 12 -20.68 -23.11 26.60
CA HIS A 12 -19.34 -23.13 27.18
C HIS A 12 -19.19 -22.13 28.34
N ASP A 13 -20.30 -21.64 28.87
CA ASP A 13 -20.35 -20.68 29.97
C ASP A 13 -19.54 -19.38 29.69
N VAL A 14 -19.54 -18.97 28.43
CA VAL A 14 -18.92 -17.72 27.96
C VAL A 14 -19.99 -16.63 27.92
N GLU A 15 -19.85 -15.64 28.81
CA GLU A 15 -20.73 -14.49 28.84
C GLU A 15 -20.66 -13.69 27.52
N VAL A 16 -21.83 -13.47 26.89
CA VAL A 16 -21.95 -12.70 25.67
C VAL A 16 -22.43 -11.29 25.99
N THR A 17 -21.53 -10.32 25.89
CA THR A 17 -21.85 -8.88 26.06
C THR A 17 -21.92 -8.16 24.72
N ARG A 18 -22.65 -7.03 24.67
CA ARG A 18 -22.72 -6.16 23.48
C ARG A 18 -22.34 -4.73 23.81
N SER A 19 -21.66 -4.06 22.89
CA SER A 19 -21.44 -2.61 22.98
C SER A 19 -22.74 -1.85 22.77
N ARG A 20 -22.74 -0.56 23.16
CA ARG A 20 -23.90 0.31 22.95
C ARG A 20 -24.12 0.55 21.46
N ALA A 21 -25.38 0.61 21.07
CA ALA A 21 -25.75 0.92 19.69
C ALA A 21 -25.08 2.23 19.24
N TYR A 22 -24.50 2.22 18.04
CA TYR A 22 -23.83 3.38 17.41
C TYR A 22 -22.61 3.97 18.15
N LYS A 23 -22.08 3.31 19.19
CA LYS A 23 -20.85 3.74 19.90
C LYS A 23 -19.62 2.97 19.43
N LYS A 24 -19.01 3.43 18.33
CA LYS A 24 -17.80 2.82 17.71
C LYS A 24 -16.59 2.76 18.65
N ASN A 25 -16.49 3.69 19.60
CA ASN A 25 -15.35 3.78 20.52
C ASN A 25 -15.40 2.73 21.64
N ASP A 26 -16.54 2.04 21.85
CA ASP A 26 -16.65 0.98 22.86
C ASP A 26 -15.76 -0.23 22.53
N GLN A 27 -15.40 -0.41 21.25
CA GLN A 27 -14.56 -1.51 20.75
C GLN A 27 -13.23 -1.01 20.14
N ALA A 28 -12.72 0.13 20.63
CA ALA A 28 -11.57 0.81 20.04
C ALA A 28 -10.33 -0.10 19.90
N PHE A 29 -10.04 -0.95 20.89
CA PHE A 29 -8.90 -1.86 20.84
C PHE A 29 -9.06 -2.98 19.81
N VAL A 30 -10.29 -3.49 19.64
CA VAL A 30 -10.62 -4.49 18.61
C VAL A 30 -10.43 -3.86 17.23
N GLU A 31 -10.97 -2.67 17.01
CA GLU A 31 -10.83 -1.98 15.73
C GLU A 31 -9.37 -1.58 15.41
N GLN A 32 -8.60 -1.20 16.43
CA GLN A 32 -7.17 -0.98 16.29
C GLN A 32 -6.45 -2.25 15.79
N LYS A 33 -6.76 -3.42 16.36
CA LYS A 33 -6.16 -4.70 15.94
C LYS A 33 -6.67 -5.15 14.57
N ASN A 34 -7.94 -4.96 14.27
CA ASN A 34 -8.51 -5.19 12.94
C ASN A 34 -7.78 -4.35 11.89
N GLY A 35 -7.50 -3.08 12.16
CA GLY A 35 -6.74 -2.22 11.27
C GLY A 35 -5.26 -2.64 11.14
N ALA A 36 -4.57 -2.77 12.26
CA ALA A 36 -3.13 -2.99 12.30
C ALA A 36 -2.71 -4.39 11.82
N ILE A 37 -3.54 -5.40 12.08
CA ILE A 37 -3.24 -6.81 11.81
C ILE A 37 -4.13 -7.33 10.67
N VAL A 38 -5.44 -7.45 10.89
CA VAL A 38 -6.34 -8.22 10.01
C VAL A 38 -6.39 -7.60 8.61
N ARG A 39 -6.75 -6.31 8.51
CA ARG A 39 -6.85 -5.59 7.24
C ARG A 39 -5.49 -5.47 6.55
N ARG A 40 -4.40 -5.37 7.32
CA ARG A 40 -3.04 -5.42 6.77
C ARG A 40 -2.74 -6.80 6.19
N LEU A 41 -3.08 -7.89 6.88
CA LEU A 41 -2.79 -9.27 6.48
C LEU A 41 -3.67 -9.82 5.38
N VAL A 42 -4.91 -9.36 5.25
CA VAL A 42 -5.91 -9.96 4.35
C VAL A 42 -6.33 -8.99 3.23
N GLY A 43 -6.18 -7.68 3.46
CA GLY A 43 -6.64 -6.65 2.52
C GLY A 43 -8.16 -6.47 2.56
N TYR A 44 -8.70 -5.94 1.47
CA TYR A 44 -10.14 -5.63 1.31
C TYR A 44 -10.81 -6.46 0.20
N GLY A 45 -10.19 -7.60 -0.18
CA GLY A 45 -10.78 -8.51 -1.15
C GLY A 45 -12.09 -9.11 -0.66
N ARG A 46 -12.99 -9.45 -1.58
CA ARG A 46 -14.20 -10.25 -1.28
C ARG A 46 -13.84 -11.73 -1.39
N PHE A 47 -13.96 -12.45 -0.29
CA PHE A 47 -13.65 -13.87 -0.18
C PHE A 47 -14.95 -14.67 -0.04
N GLU A 48 -15.12 -15.69 -0.86
CA GLU A 48 -16.32 -16.53 -0.88
C GLU A 48 -15.94 -18.00 -1.02
N GLY A 49 -16.76 -18.88 -0.45
CA GLY A 49 -16.57 -20.32 -0.52
C GLY A 49 -15.66 -20.87 0.58
N ILE A 50 -15.74 -22.20 0.75
CA ILE A 50 -15.04 -22.92 1.82
C ILE A 50 -13.52 -22.90 1.64
N ASP A 51 -13.03 -22.85 0.40
CA ASP A 51 -11.60 -22.84 0.13
C ASP A 51 -10.94 -21.52 0.53
N ALA A 52 -11.62 -20.39 0.30
CA ALA A 52 -11.15 -19.12 0.81
C ALA A 52 -11.14 -19.09 2.34
N ALA A 53 -12.15 -19.71 2.98
CA ALA A 53 -12.17 -19.87 4.43
C ALA A 53 -11.00 -20.73 4.93
N ARG A 54 -10.67 -21.84 4.26
CA ARG A 54 -9.51 -22.69 4.58
C ARG A 54 -8.19 -21.91 4.48
N SER A 55 -7.98 -21.14 3.42
CA SER A 55 -6.77 -20.31 3.29
C SER A 55 -6.70 -19.22 4.37
N LEU A 56 -7.83 -18.61 4.75
CA LEU A 56 -7.87 -17.68 5.87
C LEU A 56 -7.51 -18.35 7.20
N VAL A 57 -8.02 -19.56 7.47
CA VAL A 57 -7.68 -20.32 8.67
C VAL A 57 -6.17 -20.59 8.73
N ARG A 58 -5.57 -21.04 7.61
CA ARG A 58 -4.11 -21.27 7.51
C ARG A 58 -3.34 -19.97 7.78
N LEU A 59 -3.74 -18.88 7.14
CA LEU A 59 -3.11 -17.56 7.32
C LEU A 59 -3.15 -17.12 8.80
N PHE A 60 -4.31 -17.19 9.44
CA PHE A 60 -4.45 -16.76 10.84
C PHE A 60 -3.76 -17.72 11.83
N ALA A 61 -3.69 -19.01 11.52
CA ALA A 61 -2.98 -19.99 12.34
C ALA A 61 -1.47 -19.69 12.42
N ALA A 62 -0.84 -19.32 11.30
CA ALA A 62 0.55 -18.89 11.27
C ALA A 62 0.71 -17.46 11.84
N ALA A 63 -0.13 -16.52 11.41
CA ALA A 63 -0.04 -15.12 11.81
C ALA A 63 -0.21 -14.91 13.33
N ARG A 64 -1.08 -15.68 14.01
CA ARG A 64 -1.24 -15.56 15.47
C ARG A 64 0.06 -15.91 16.20
N LEU A 65 0.83 -16.88 15.71
CA LEU A 65 2.09 -17.30 16.32
C LEU A 65 3.16 -16.26 16.01
N TYR A 66 3.28 -15.88 14.74
CA TYR A 66 4.26 -14.88 14.31
C TYR A 66 4.12 -13.56 15.09
N ILE A 67 2.90 -13.01 15.14
CA ILE A 67 2.65 -11.69 15.74
C ILE A 67 2.82 -11.72 17.27
N ASN A 68 2.41 -12.80 17.93
CA ASN A 68 2.46 -12.85 19.39
C ASN A 68 3.85 -13.20 19.92
N PHE A 69 4.63 -14.00 19.20
CA PHE A 69 5.94 -14.46 19.67
C PHE A 69 7.12 -13.67 19.11
N PHE A 70 7.02 -13.11 17.90
CA PHE A 70 8.16 -12.49 17.21
C PHE A 70 7.99 -11.03 16.84
N GLN A 71 6.78 -10.46 16.95
CA GLN A 71 6.57 -9.05 16.63
C GLN A 71 6.50 -8.17 17.89
N PRO A 72 7.47 -7.27 18.12
CA PRO A 72 7.40 -6.31 19.21
C PRO A 72 6.18 -5.41 19.07
N SER A 73 5.55 -5.10 20.20
CA SER A 73 4.42 -4.18 20.24
C SER A 73 4.68 -3.04 21.21
N PHE A 74 4.32 -1.81 20.83
CA PHE A 74 4.32 -0.68 21.75
C PHE A 74 3.11 -0.77 22.68
N LYS A 75 3.33 -0.53 23.96
CA LYS A 75 2.26 -0.40 24.96
C LYS A 75 2.42 0.92 25.68
N LEU A 76 1.31 1.64 25.78
CA LEU A 76 1.26 2.90 26.51
C LEU A 76 1.46 2.60 28.00
N LYS A 77 2.46 3.22 28.61
CA LYS A 77 2.72 3.15 30.05
C LYS A 77 1.80 4.12 30.77
N GLU A 78 1.80 5.36 30.31
CA GLU A 78 1.04 6.46 30.91
C GLU A 78 0.73 7.51 29.85
N LYS A 79 -0.30 8.30 30.11
CA LYS A 79 -0.60 9.51 29.36
C LYS A 79 -1.08 10.57 30.33
N HIS A 80 -0.62 11.79 30.17
CA HIS A 80 -1.07 12.94 30.95
C HIS A 80 -1.24 14.15 30.04
N ARG A 81 -1.92 15.18 30.55
CA ARG A 81 -2.22 16.39 29.79
C ARG A 81 -1.50 17.56 30.44
N GLU A 82 -0.70 18.26 29.64
CA GLU A 82 -0.04 19.51 30.01
C GLU A 82 -0.64 20.62 29.15
N GLY A 83 -1.57 21.39 29.75
CA GLY A 83 -2.36 22.41 29.05
C GLY A 83 -3.12 21.84 27.84
N ALA A 84 -2.75 22.28 26.64
CA ALA A 84 -3.35 21.82 25.39
C ALA A 84 -2.75 20.50 24.85
N LYS A 85 -1.62 20.02 25.39
CA LYS A 85 -0.86 18.89 24.85
C LYS A 85 -1.14 17.60 25.63
N MET A 86 -1.39 16.50 24.92
CA MET A 86 -1.39 15.15 25.50
C MET A 86 -0.01 14.52 25.33
N ILE A 87 0.66 14.22 26.44
CA ILE A 87 1.94 13.52 26.46
C ILE A 87 1.69 12.03 26.71
N LYS A 88 2.42 11.16 26.01
CA LYS A 88 2.27 9.71 26.06
C LYS A 88 3.65 9.09 26.25
N CYS A 89 3.85 8.39 27.35
CA CYS A 89 5.06 7.62 27.60
C CYS A 89 4.77 6.14 27.33
N TYR A 90 5.67 5.47 26.62
CA TYR A 90 5.51 4.07 26.20
C TYR A 90 6.51 3.18 26.94
N LEU A 91 6.13 1.92 27.12
CA LEU A 91 7.05 0.88 27.56
C LEU A 91 8.06 0.56 26.44
N PRO A 92 9.24 0.03 26.80
CA PRO A 92 10.16 -0.55 25.83
C PRO A 92 9.48 -1.55 24.90
N PRO A 93 9.91 -1.63 23.63
CA PRO A 93 9.35 -2.58 22.68
C PRO A 93 9.60 -4.01 23.17
N ALA A 94 8.51 -4.77 23.33
CA ALA A 94 8.54 -6.18 23.71
C ALA A 94 7.40 -6.92 23.03
N THR A 95 7.60 -8.19 22.73
CA THR A 95 6.59 -9.06 22.13
C THR A 95 5.47 -9.35 23.13
N PRO A 96 4.24 -9.65 22.67
CA PRO A 96 3.17 -10.12 23.55
C PRO A 96 3.58 -11.34 24.40
N TYR A 97 4.39 -12.25 23.83
CA TYR A 97 4.96 -13.40 24.53
C TYR A 97 5.86 -12.99 25.70
N GLU A 98 6.85 -12.11 25.48
CA GLU A 98 7.73 -11.61 26.55
C GLU A 98 6.93 -10.93 27.67
N LYS A 99 5.93 -10.12 27.28
CA LYS A 99 5.04 -9.47 28.25
C LYS A 99 4.22 -10.45 29.06
N ALA A 100 3.76 -11.54 28.45
CA ALA A 100 3.03 -12.59 29.14
C ALA A 100 3.92 -13.33 30.17
N LEU A 101 5.19 -13.56 29.85
CA LEU A 101 6.11 -14.24 30.78
C LEU A 101 6.38 -13.43 32.07
N VAL A 102 6.40 -12.10 31.98
CA VAL A 102 6.60 -11.22 33.14
C VAL A 102 5.28 -10.82 33.83
N HIS A 103 4.13 -11.22 33.29
CA HIS A 103 2.85 -10.78 33.81
C HIS A 103 2.50 -11.52 35.12
N PRO A 104 2.20 -10.81 36.23
CA PRO A 104 2.03 -11.42 37.55
C PRO A 104 0.78 -12.31 37.66
N ARG A 105 -0.26 -12.05 36.86
CA ARG A 105 -1.50 -12.87 36.88
C ARG A 105 -1.39 -14.21 36.15
N LEU A 106 -0.29 -14.47 35.43
CA LEU A 106 -0.12 -15.74 34.73
C LEU A 106 0.68 -16.69 35.62
N ASN A 107 0.13 -17.88 35.85
CA ASN A 107 0.82 -18.92 36.63
C ASN A 107 2.01 -19.51 35.84
N GLU A 108 2.93 -20.15 36.55
CA GLU A 108 4.13 -20.72 35.92
C GLU A 108 3.81 -21.88 34.96
N ALA A 109 2.72 -22.62 35.17
CA ALA A 109 2.30 -23.67 34.25
C ALA A 109 1.94 -23.12 32.85
N PHE A 110 1.20 -21.99 32.79
CA PHE A 110 0.90 -21.29 31.54
C PHE A 110 2.18 -20.74 30.90
N LYS A 111 3.08 -20.14 31.69
CA LYS A 111 4.36 -19.63 31.17
C LYS A 111 5.24 -20.74 30.63
N GLY A 112 5.28 -21.89 31.29
CA GLY A 112 5.97 -23.10 30.83
C GLY A 112 5.45 -23.56 29.47
N ARG A 113 4.12 -23.63 29.29
CA ARG A 113 3.51 -23.93 27.98
C ARG A 113 3.89 -22.93 26.89
N LEU A 114 3.91 -21.64 27.21
CA LEU A 114 4.31 -20.61 26.24
C LEU A 114 5.78 -20.77 25.80
N ARG A 115 6.68 -21.08 26.74
CA ARG A 115 8.09 -21.36 26.42
C ARG A 115 8.24 -22.59 25.54
N GLU A 116 7.45 -23.63 25.81
CA GLU A 116 7.48 -24.85 25.01
C GLU A 116 6.99 -24.61 23.58
N ILE A 117 5.87 -23.88 23.43
CA ILE A 117 5.41 -23.46 22.11
C ILE A 117 6.51 -22.67 21.41
N TYR A 118 7.09 -21.66 22.06
CA TYR A 118 8.13 -20.80 21.46
C TYR A 118 9.30 -21.61 20.89
N ARG A 119 9.77 -22.66 21.59
CA ARG A 119 10.86 -23.54 21.13
C ARG A 119 10.55 -24.27 19.83
N THR A 120 9.27 -24.54 19.57
CA THR A 120 8.85 -25.23 18.33
C THR A 120 8.67 -24.29 17.14
N LEU A 121 8.74 -22.98 17.34
CA LEU A 121 8.42 -22.01 16.29
C LEU A 121 9.67 -21.58 15.53
N ASP A 122 9.58 -21.62 14.20
CA ASP A 122 10.51 -20.97 13.30
C ASP A 122 9.85 -19.71 12.68
N PRO A 123 10.36 -18.49 12.94
CA PRO A 123 9.79 -17.27 12.39
C PRO A 123 9.84 -17.21 10.86
N VAL A 124 10.83 -17.83 10.22
CA VAL A 124 10.97 -17.85 8.76
C VAL A 124 9.92 -18.79 8.15
N ALA A 125 9.75 -19.98 8.73
CA ALA A 125 8.70 -20.91 8.31
C ALA A 125 7.30 -20.31 8.49
N LEU A 126 7.04 -19.60 9.59
CA LEU A 126 5.76 -18.92 9.80
C LEU A 126 5.51 -17.83 8.74
N LEU A 127 6.53 -17.04 8.39
CA LEU A 127 6.41 -16.04 7.32
C LEU A 127 6.14 -16.67 5.96
N ALA A 128 6.79 -17.79 5.64
CA ALA A 128 6.56 -18.54 4.41
C ALA A 128 5.11 -19.01 4.33
N GLN A 129 4.60 -19.66 5.39
CA GLN A 129 3.21 -20.10 5.49
C GLN A 129 2.21 -18.95 5.33
N MET A 130 2.50 -17.79 5.93
CA MET A 130 1.68 -16.60 5.80
C MET A 130 1.62 -16.10 4.36
N ARG A 131 2.77 -16.01 3.67
CA ARG A 131 2.84 -15.56 2.27
C ARG A 131 2.16 -16.55 1.33
N ASP A 132 2.35 -17.85 1.53
CA ASP A 132 1.71 -18.89 0.73
C ASP A 132 0.18 -18.78 0.83
N ALA A 133 -0.35 -18.66 2.05
CA ALA A 133 -1.79 -18.49 2.26
C ALA A 133 -2.32 -17.17 1.66
N GLN A 134 -1.54 -16.09 1.72
CA GLN A 134 -1.88 -14.82 1.07
C GLN A 134 -1.90 -14.92 -0.45
N ASN A 135 -0.94 -15.64 -1.05
CA ASN A 135 -0.87 -15.86 -2.49
C ASN A 135 -2.06 -16.71 -2.95
N GLU A 136 -2.42 -17.75 -2.19
CA GLU A 136 -3.61 -18.57 -2.41
C GLU A 136 -4.90 -17.74 -2.40
N LEU A 137 -5.01 -16.80 -1.46
CA LEU A 137 -6.13 -15.87 -1.38
C LEU A 137 -6.14 -14.88 -2.55
N GLY A 138 -4.98 -14.34 -2.93
CA GLY A 138 -4.82 -13.43 -4.06
C GLY A 138 -5.28 -14.04 -5.38
N LYS A 139 -4.83 -15.27 -5.69
CA LYS A 139 -5.21 -16.00 -6.91
C LYS A 139 -6.73 -16.13 -7.06
N ARG A 140 -7.45 -16.42 -5.96
CA ARG A 140 -8.91 -16.55 -5.98
C ARG A 140 -9.62 -15.22 -6.23
N VAL A 141 -9.09 -14.12 -5.70
CA VAL A 141 -9.61 -12.77 -5.98
C VAL A 141 -9.34 -12.36 -7.44
N ASP A 142 -8.23 -12.80 -8.04
CA ASP A 142 -7.89 -12.57 -9.45
C ASP A 142 -8.82 -13.34 -10.40
N GLN A 143 -9.05 -14.63 -10.16
CA GLN A 143 -9.93 -15.49 -10.97
C GLN A 143 -11.34 -14.91 -11.10
N ARG A 144 -11.89 -14.35 -10.02
CA ARG A 144 -13.20 -13.67 -10.07
C ARG A 144 -13.20 -12.41 -10.94
N ALA A 145 -12.08 -11.69 -11.00
CA ALA A 145 -12.00 -10.42 -11.72
C ALA A 145 -11.82 -10.58 -13.24
N GLY A 146 -11.90 -11.81 -13.77
CA GLY A 146 -11.68 -12.10 -15.20
C GLY A 146 -10.26 -11.81 -15.67
N LYS A 147 -9.32 -11.63 -14.74
CA LYS A 147 -7.89 -11.42 -15.07
C LYS A 147 -7.20 -12.78 -15.08
N SER A 148 -6.42 -13.06 -16.13
CA SER A 148 -5.50 -14.20 -16.12
C SER A 148 -4.71 -14.15 -14.82
N ALA A 149 -4.82 -15.23 -14.03
CA ALA A 149 -4.17 -15.35 -12.75
C ALA A 149 -2.71 -14.95 -12.90
N MET A 150 -2.23 -13.98 -12.11
CA MET A 150 -0.80 -13.75 -12.04
C MET A 150 -0.16 -15.07 -11.59
N THR A 151 0.78 -15.59 -12.38
CA THR A 151 1.55 -16.79 -12.07
C THR A 151 2.44 -16.49 -10.87
N VAL A 152 1.88 -16.57 -9.67
CA VAL A 152 2.67 -16.52 -8.44
C VAL A 152 3.19 -17.92 -8.19
N ALA A 153 4.51 -18.04 -8.09
CA ALA A 153 5.25 -19.27 -7.83
C ALA A 153 4.56 -20.12 -6.77
N GLN A 154 4.48 -21.43 -7.01
CA GLN A 154 4.03 -22.40 -6.02
C GLN A 154 4.91 -22.29 -4.76
N GLY A 155 4.27 -22.53 -3.60
CA GLY A 155 4.79 -22.18 -2.28
C GLY A 155 6.22 -22.60 -2.04
N HIS A 156 6.91 -21.86 -1.17
CA HIS A 156 8.31 -22.10 -0.86
C HIS A 156 8.49 -23.46 -0.18
N SER A 157 8.65 -24.53 -0.96
CA SER A 157 9.05 -25.85 -0.44
C SER A 157 10.48 -25.81 0.11
N ASP A 158 11.28 -24.84 -0.34
CA ASP A 158 12.62 -24.55 0.15
C ASP A 158 12.62 -23.27 1.02
N LEU A 159 12.71 -23.47 2.35
CA LEU A 159 12.84 -22.38 3.32
C LEU A 159 14.14 -21.58 3.14
N ALA A 160 15.22 -22.19 2.65
CA ALA A 160 16.49 -21.52 2.44
C ALA A 160 16.43 -20.58 1.22
N ALA A 161 15.74 -20.98 0.15
CA ALA A 161 15.43 -20.07 -0.96
C ALA A 161 14.56 -18.90 -0.49
N PHE A 162 13.54 -19.17 0.33
CA PHE A 162 12.69 -18.12 0.89
C PHE A 162 13.46 -17.12 1.76
N ALA A 163 14.35 -17.61 2.63
CA ALA A 163 15.20 -16.77 3.46
C ALA A 163 16.11 -15.86 2.63
N ARG A 164 16.66 -16.36 1.52
CA ARG A 164 17.46 -15.55 0.58
C ARG A 164 16.63 -14.45 -0.07
N GLU A 165 15.40 -14.75 -0.49
CA GLU A 165 14.49 -13.76 -1.08
C GLU A 165 14.14 -12.63 -0.10
N LEU A 166 14.00 -12.94 1.19
CA LEU A 166 13.74 -11.93 2.22
C LEU A 166 14.84 -10.85 2.32
N GLY A 167 16.10 -11.21 2.07
CA GLY A 167 17.25 -10.33 2.20
C GLY A 167 17.25 -9.14 1.22
N ASP A 168 16.85 -9.37 -0.03
CA ASP A 168 16.78 -8.32 -1.05
C ASP A 168 15.37 -7.75 -1.25
N GLY A 169 14.34 -8.48 -0.84
CA GLY A 169 12.94 -8.10 -1.06
C GLY A 169 12.49 -6.83 -0.32
N TRP A 170 13.12 -6.45 0.80
CA TRP A 170 12.72 -5.24 1.53
C TRP A 170 12.92 -3.95 0.72
N LYS A 171 13.86 -3.93 -0.23
CA LYS A 171 14.13 -2.78 -1.12
C LYS A 171 12.96 -2.48 -2.06
N GLN A 172 12.17 -3.48 -2.42
CA GLN A 172 11.04 -3.36 -3.33
C GLN A 172 9.73 -2.99 -2.60
N GLY A 173 9.78 -2.88 -1.27
CA GLY A 173 8.62 -2.72 -0.41
C GLY A 173 7.82 -4.01 -0.26
N GLU A 174 6.94 -4.04 0.73
CA GLU A 174 6.11 -5.21 1.03
C GLU A 174 5.01 -5.39 -0.05
N GLN A 175 5.30 -6.16 -1.10
CA GLN A 175 4.32 -6.56 -2.11
C GLN A 175 3.57 -7.81 -1.62
N ARG A 176 2.29 -7.67 -1.23
CA ARG A 176 1.43 -8.84 -0.97
C ARG A 176 0.42 -8.95 -2.10
N GLY A 177 0.24 -10.14 -2.68
CA GLY A 177 -0.67 -10.36 -3.82
C GLY A 177 -2.12 -9.93 -3.55
N ILE A 178 -2.53 -9.91 -2.28
CA ILE A 178 -3.83 -9.43 -1.80
C ILE A 178 -3.97 -7.90 -1.74
N HIS A 179 -2.86 -7.15 -1.67
CA HIS A 179 -2.86 -5.70 -1.55
C HIS A 179 -3.02 -5.07 -2.93
N ARG A 180 -4.25 -5.01 -3.41
CA ARG A 180 -4.57 -4.12 -4.53
C ARG A 180 -4.62 -2.69 -4.00
N ARG A 181 -3.93 -1.76 -4.68
CA ARG A 181 -4.12 -0.32 -4.42
C ARG A 181 -5.62 -0.05 -4.49
N ARG A 182 -6.18 0.52 -3.42
CA ARG A 182 -7.57 0.95 -3.39
C ARG A 182 -7.82 1.81 -4.63
N TYR A 183 -8.70 1.36 -5.51
CA TYR A 183 -9.15 2.20 -6.62
C TYR A 183 -9.87 3.40 -6.00
N VAL A 184 -9.20 4.54 -5.99
CA VAL A 184 -9.80 5.82 -5.60
C VAL A 184 -10.33 6.42 -6.88
N ARG A 185 -11.66 6.40 -7.05
CA ARG A 185 -12.33 7.13 -8.13
C ARG A 185 -12.08 8.62 -7.90
N ARG A 186 -11.03 9.15 -8.51
CA ARG A 186 -10.80 10.59 -8.58
C ARG A 186 -11.75 11.12 -9.63
N LYS A 187 -12.70 11.98 -9.25
CA LYS A 187 -13.46 12.74 -10.25
C LYS A 187 -12.43 13.53 -11.07
N PRO A 188 -12.50 13.51 -12.42
CA PRO A 188 -11.68 14.39 -13.23
C PRO A 188 -11.89 15.82 -12.73
N VAL A 189 -10.84 16.47 -12.25
CA VAL A 189 -10.93 17.88 -11.89
C VAL A 189 -10.90 18.63 -13.22
N PRO A 190 -11.92 19.44 -13.54
CA PRO A 190 -11.91 20.23 -14.77
C PRO A 190 -10.67 21.13 -14.77
N ARG A 191 -9.94 21.16 -15.90
CA ARG A 191 -8.78 22.04 -16.07
C ARG A 191 -9.27 23.48 -15.95
N ARG A 192 -8.70 24.24 -15.01
CA ARG A 192 -8.92 25.70 -14.97
C ARG A 192 -8.17 26.33 -16.16
N PRO A 193 -8.81 27.22 -16.94
CA PRO A 193 -8.15 27.93 -18.03
C PRO A 193 -6.92 28.68 -17.49
N SER A 194 -5.79 28.51 -18.18
CA SER A 194 -4.57 29.28 -17.92
C SER A 194 -4.64 30.61 -18.66
N MET A 195 -4.02 31.64 -18.10
CA MET A 195 -3.82 32.93 -18.80
C MET A 195 -3.07 32.76 -20.13
N LEU A 196 -2.24 31.73 -20.24
CA LEU A 196 -1.48 31.41 -21.44
C LEU A 196 -2.30 30.67 -22.51
N ASP A 197 -3.47 30.10 -22.16
CA ASP A 197 -4.25 29.26 -23.09
C ASP A 197 -4.57 29.95 -24.43
N PRO A 198 -4.97 31.25 -24.46
CA PRO A 198 -5.20 31.98 -25.71
C PRO A 198 -3.94 32.18 -26.56
N TYR A 199 -2.76 32.14 -25.94
CA TYR A 199 -1.46 32.41 -26.57
C TYR A 199 -0.68 31.12 -26.85
N ILE A 200 -1.22 29.94 -26.53
CA ILE A 200 -0.54 28.68 -26.84
C ILE A 200 -0.20 28.57 -28.33
N PRO A 201 -1.10 28.87 -29.29
CA PRO A 201 -0.78 28.73 -30.71
C PRO A 201 0.43 29.56 -31.15
N ILE A 202 0.49 30.83 -30.73
CA ILE A 202 1.59 31.74 -31.12
C ILE A 202 2.90 31.34 -30.43
N ILE A 203 2.82 30.86 -29.18
CA ILE A 203 3.98 30.35 -28.44
C ILE A 203 4.54 29.08 -29.11
N GLU A 204 3.66 28.18 -29.56
CA GLU A 204 4.07 26.96 -30.27
C GLU A 204 4.71 27.29 -31.62
N GLU A 205 4.21 28.29 -32.33
CA GLU A 205 4.81 28.79 -33.58
C GLU A 205 6.21 29.37 -33.36
N TRP A 206 6.40 30.23 -32.35
CA TRP A 206 7.72 30.77 -32.00
C TRP A 206 8.71 29.68 -31.59
N LEU A 207 8.25 28.70 -30.80
CA LEU A 207 9.09 27.57 -30.39
C LEU A 207 9.41 26.61 -31.56
N ALA A 208 8.52 26.50 -32.55
CA ALA A 208 8.79 25.74 -33.77
C ALA A 208 9.83 26.43 -34.65
N ALA A 209 9.74 27.75 -34.81
CA ALA A 209 10.69 28.55 -35.59
C ALA A 209 12.07 28.67 -34.90
N ALA A 210 12.09 28.83 -33.57
CA ALA A 210 13.30 28.96 -32.78
C ALA A 210 13.25 28.07 -31.51
N PRO A 211 13.59 26.78 -31.62
CA PRO A 211 13.49 25.82 -30.50
C PRO A 211 14.39 26.14 -29.28
N HIS A 212 15.42 26.94 -29.50
CA HIS A 212 16.42 27.35 -28.50
C HIS A 212 15.95 28.49 -27.59
N LEU A 213 14.82 29.15 -27.91
CA LEU A 213 14.30 30.26 -27.11
C LEU A 213 14.19 29.90 -25.61
N SER A 214 14.70 30.77 -24.76
CA SER A 214 14.54 30.59 -23.32
C SER A 214 13.14 31.02 -22.88
N ALA A 215 12.71 30.54 -21.71
CA ALA A 215 11.44 30.98 -21.14
C ALA A 215 11.44 32.47 -20.72
N VAL A 216 12.61 33.09 -20.61
CA VAL A 216 12.74 34.54 -20.35
C VAL A 216 12.49 35.31 -21.65
N ASP A 217 13.14 34.90 -22.73
CA ASP A 217 12.96 35.52 -24.05
C ASP A 217 11.50 35.39 -24.51
N LEU A 218 10.89 34.23 -24.27
CA LEU A 218 9.49 33.99 -24.61
C LEU A 218 8.52 34.83 -23.77
N LEU A 219 8.88 35.13 -22.52
CA LEU A 219 8.09 36.05 -21.69
C LEU A 219 8.21 37.48 -22.20
N SER A 220 9.41 37.93 -22.60
CA SER A 220 9.62 39.25 -23.20
C SER A 220 8.85 39.40 -24.52
N LEU A 221 8.81 38.35 -25.35
CA LEU A 221 8.00 38.32 -26.58
C LEU A 221 6.51 38.41 -26.28
N LEU A 222 6.03 37.73 -25.25
CA LEU A 222 4.64 37.81 -24.79
C LEU A 222 4.28 39.20 -24.24
N GLU A 223 5.19 39.82 -23.49
CA GLU A 223 5.03 41.19 -22.99
C GLU A 223 4.96 42.22 -24.13
N ALA A 224 5.78 42.05 -25.17
CA ALA A 224 5.74 42.89 -26.37
C ALA A 224 4.47 42.66 -27.21
N HIS A 225 4.01 41.41 -27.32
CA HIS A 225 2.83 41.05 -28.12
C HIS A 225 1.50 41.41 -27.43
N ALA A 226 1.44 41.39 -26.10
CA ALA A 226 0.27 41.74 -25.31
C ALA A 226 0.66 42.61 -24.10
N PRO A 227 0.90 43.92 -24.32
CA PRO A 227 1.31 44.82 -23.26
C PRO A 227 0.27 44.89 -22.14
N GLY A 228 0.72 44.89 -20.89
CA GLY A 228 -0.13 44.95 -19.70
C GLY A 228 -0.78 43.62 -19.28
N ARG A 229 -0.64 42.54 -20.07
CA ARG A 229 -1.19 41.22 -19.74
C ARG A 229 -0.18 40.30 -19.05
N PHE A 230 1.10 40.47 -19.40
CA PHE A 230 2.20 39.68 -18.87
C PHE A 230 3.14 40.50 -18.00
N SER A 231 3.79 39.83 -17.04
CA SER A 231 4.83 40.41 -16.19
C SER A 231 5.84 39.33 -15.78
N GLY A 232 7.02 39.76 -15.32
CA GLY A 232 8.08 38.91 -14.79
C GLY A 232 7.64 37.85 -13.77
N HIS A 233 6.53 38.07 -13.04
CA HIS A 233 5.97 37.12 -12.08
C HIS A 233 5.53 35.79 -12.70
N GLN A 234 5.25 35.75 -14.01
CA GLN A 234 4.74 34.56 -14.70
C GLN A 234 5.84 33.67 -15.29
N ARG A 235 7.12 33.99 -15.04
CA ARG A 235 8.29 33.24 -15.52
C ARG A 235 8.20 31.73 -15.25
N ARG A 236 7.78 31.33 -14.03
CA ARG A 236 7.63 29.89 -13.70
C ARG A 236 6.53 29.19 -14.51
N THR A 237 5.48 29.91 -14.87
CA THR A 237 4.38 29.37 -15.68
C THR A 237 4.83 29.15 -17.11
N VAL A 238 5.55 30.12 -17.70
CA VAL A 238 6.13 30.00 -19.04
C VAL A 238 7.21 28.90 -19.10
N GLN A 239 8.07 28.81 -18.07
CA GLN A 239 9.06 27.72 -17.97
C GLN A 239 8.42 26.33 -17.99
N ARG A 240 7.31 26.15 -17.28
CA ARG A 240 6.56 24.88 -17.27
C ARG A 240 5.98 24.57 -18.65
N LEU A 241 5.44 25.58 -19.34
CA LEU A 241 4.91 25.42 -20.69
C LEU A 241 6.02 24.99 -21.66
N VAL A 242 7.14 25.70 -21.69
CA VAL A 242 8.29 25.38 -22.56
C VAL A 242 8.83 23.97 -22.26
N LYS A 243 8.94 23.59 -20.98
CA LYS A 243 9.36 22.24 -20.58
C LYS A 243 8.39 21.16 -21.10
N ASN A 244 7.09 21.39 -20.98
CA ASN A 244 6.07 20.46 -21.47
C ASN A 244 6.10 20.35 -23.01
N TRP A 245 6.22 21.49 -23.70
CA TRP A 245 6.34 21.52 -25.15
C TRP A 245 7.57 20.76 -25.63
N ARG A 246 8.75 21.03 -25.07
CA ARG A 246 10.00 20.31 -25.40
C ARG A 246 9.88 18.80 -25.13
N SER A 247 9.22 18.42 -24.04
CA SER A 247 8.96 17.01 -23.74
C SER A 247 8.04 16.35 -24.77
N LYS A 248 7.04 17.07 -25.29
CA LYS A 248 6.14 16.60 -26.34
C LYS A 248 6.86 16.50 -27.69
N ALA A 249 7.62 17.54 -28.06
CA ALA A 249 8.42 17.57 -29.28
C ALA A 249 9.48 16.45 -29.30
N ALA A 250 10.20 16.22 -28.19
CA ALA A 250 11.16 15.12 -28.08
C ALA A 250 10.50 13.75 -28.25
N ARG A 251 9.32 13.54 -27.64
CA ARG A 251 8.55 12.29 -27.84
C ARG A 251 8.13 12.09 -29.29
N GLN A 252 7.70 13.15 -29.96
CA GLN A 252 7.33 13.10 -31.38
C GLN A 252 8.54 12.81 -32.27
N LEU A 253 9.69 13.41 -31.99
CA LEU A 253 10.94 13.12 -32.72
C LEU A 253 11.36 11.66 -32.54
N ILE A 254 11.31 11.14 -31.30
CA ILE A 254 11.64 9.74 -31.01
C ILE A 254 10.68 8.81 -31.74
N SER A 255 9.37 9.04 -31.63
CA SER A 255 8.37 8.20 -32.31
C SER A 255 8.51 8.26 -33.83
N ASN A 256 8.78 9.44 -34.40
CA ASN A 256 8.96 9.60 -35.84
C ASN A 256 10.27 8.94 -36.31
N THR A 257 11.32 8.96 -35.49
CA THR A 257 12.58 8.26 -35.75
C THR A 257 12.36 6.75 -35.74
N GLU A 258 11.63 6.23 -34.75
CA GLU A 258 11.27 4.81 -34.66
C GLU A 258 10.44 4.34 -35.86
N ILE A 259 9.47 5.15 -36.30
CA ILE A 259 8.67 4.90 -37.51
C ILE A 259 9.56 4.88 -38.76
N THR A 260 10.48 5.83 -38.90
CA THR A 260 11.37 5.93 -40.06
C THR A 260 12.31 4.73 -40.15
N LEU A 261 12.89 4.30 -39.02
CA LEU A 261 13.75 3.12 -38.93
C LEU A 261 12.96 1.83 -39.23
N SER A 262 11.70 1.73 -38.79
CA SER A 262 10.83 0.60 -39.12
C SER A 262 10.48 0.51 -40.61
N VAL A 263 10.23 1.65 -41.28
CA VAL A 263 9.97 1.71 -42.73
C VAL A 263 11.23 1.36 -43.54
N GLN A 264 12.41 1.82 -43.12
CA GLN A 264 13.68 1.45 -43.77
C GLN A 264 14.01 -0.05 -43.61
N ALA A 265 13.81 -0.61 -42.41
CA ALA A 265 14.01 -2.04 -42.17
C ALA A 265 13.03 -2.93 -42.97
N SER A 266 11.85 -2.42 -43.29
CA SER A 266 10.86 -3.11 -44.13
C SER A 266 11.19 -3.04 -45.63
N ARG A 267 11.84 -1.95 -46.09
CA ARG A 267 12.29 -1.79 -47.49
C ARG A 267 13.55 -2.59 -47.84
N LEU A 268 14.35 -2.99 -46.85
CA LEU A 268 15.56 -3.81 -47.04
C LEU A 268 15.29 -5.33 -46.95
N ARG A 269 14.02 -5.75 -46.86
CA ARG A 269 13.61 -7.18 -46.79
C ARG A 269 12.92 -7.69 -48.06
N ILE A 270 13.17 -7.05 -49.21
CA ILE A 270 12.82 -7.56 -50.56
C ILE A 270 14.15 -7.76 -51.29
#